data_AF-A0A2E1WD70-F1
#
_entry.id   AF-A0A2E1WD70-F1
#
_cell.length_a   1.000
_cell.length_b   1.000
_cell.length_c   1.000
_cell.angle_alpha   90.00
_cell.angle_beta   90.00
_cell.angle_gamma   90.00
#
_symmetry.space_group_name_H-M   'P 1'
#
loop_
_entity.id
_entity.type
_entity.pdbx_description
1 polymer ?
#
loop_
_entity_poly.entity_id
_entity_poly.type
_entity_poly.pdbx_seq_one_letter_code
_entity_poly.pdbx_strand_id
1 'polypeptide(L)'
;SQSDFEYIVSLTYAFNENFIGFIETHGIKSDFYAENKFSFGLAHLFSDNLQIDLGTTLNFKDTPQINYINLGLSYRLNLYSDK
;
A
#
# COMPACT_ATOMS: atom_id res chain seq x y z
N SER A 1 -19.22 17.96 -19.90
CA SER A 1 -18.77 17.55 -18.56
C SER A 1 -18.11 16.20 -18.73
N GLN A 2 -16.77 16.14 -18.67
CA GLN A 2 -16.06 14.86 -18.68
C GLN A 2 -16.19 14.29 -17.27
N SER A 3 -16.81 13.11 -17.14
CA SER A 3 -17.06 12.46 -15.85
C SER A 3 -16.02 11.36 -15.66
N ASP A 4 -14.94 11.70 -14.97
CA ASP A 4 -13.91 10.72 -14.60
C ASP A 4 -14.35 10.04 -13.29
N PHE A 5 -14.48 8.73 -13.31
CA PHE A 5 -14.77 7.94 -12.12
C PHE A 5 -13.50 7.25 -11.64
N GLU A 6 -13.10 7.49 -10.40
CA GLU A 6 -11.92 6.88 -9.78
C GLU A 6 -12.33 6.02 -8.60
N TYR A 7 -11.67 4.86 -8.44
CA TYR A 7 -11.86 4.00 -7.29
C TYR A 7 -10.54 3.39 -6.83
N ILE A 8 -10.48 3.10 -5.53
CA ILE A 8 -9.41 2.33 -4.89
C ILE A 8 -10.06 1.19 -4.14
N VAL A 9 -9.60 -0.03 -4.37
CA VAL A 9 -9.97 -1.21 -3.60
C VAL A 9 -8.70 -1.76 -2.95
N SER A 10 -8.74 -1.91 -1.63
CA SER A 10 -7.63 -2.44 -0.84
C SER A 10 -8.10 -3.63 -0.02
N LEU A 11 -7.27 -4.68 0.00
CA LEU A 11 -7.47 -5.89 0.79
C LEU A 11 -6.21 -6.11 1.63
N THR A 12 -6.39 -6.12 2.95
CA THR A 12 -5.35 -6.42 3.92
C THR A 12 -5.68 -7.71 4.64
N TYR A 13 -4.69 -8.59 4.78
CA TYR A 13 -4.83 -9.87 5.48
C TYR A 13 -3.73 -10.04 6.52
N ALA A 14 -4.12 -10.39 7.74
CA ALA A 14 -3.21 -10.78 8.80
C ALA A 14 -3.05 -12.30 8.79
N PHE A 15 -1.88 -12.78 8.38
CA PHE A 15 -1.57 -14.21 8.35
C PHE A 15 -1.35 -14.76 9.76
N ASN A 16 -0.82 -13.92 10.65
CA ASN A 16 -0.69 -14.15 12.09
C ASN A 16 -0.54 -12.79 12.80
N GLU A 17 -0.30 -12.81 14.12
CA GLU A 17 -0.15 -11.60 14.95
C GLU A 17 1.01 -10.69 14.52
N ASN A 18 2.02 -11.24 13.83
CA ASN A 18 3.22 -10.51 13.46
C ASN A 18 3.36 -10.25 11.96
N PHE A 19 2.56 -10.90 11.11
CA PHE A 19 2.74 -10.84 9.66
C PHE A 19 1.46 -10.49 8.94
N ILE A 20 1.49 -9.37 8.21
CA ILE A 20 0.37 -8.89 7.42
C ILE A 20 0.79 -8.68 5.97
N GLY A 21 -0.15 -8.84 5.05
CA GLY A 21 0.01 -8.47 3.66
C GLY A 21 -1.14 -7.60 3.18
N PHE A 22 -0.88 -6.80 2.16
CA PHE A 22 -1.91 -6.03 1.49
C PHE A 22 -1.78 -6.13 -0.03
N ILE A 23 -2.91 -6.01 -0.71
CA ILE A 23 -3.00 -5.75 -2.13
C ILE A 23 -3.98 -4.59 -2.34
N GLU A 24 -3.70 -3.74 -3.31
CA GLU A 24 -4.51 -2.57 -3.61
C GLU A 24 -4.54 -2.34 -5.11
N THR A 25 -5.71 -2.01 -5.65
CA THR A 25 -5.88 -1.66 -7.06
C THR A 25 -6.62 -0.34 -7.19
N HIS A 26 -6.09 0.53 -8.05
CA HIS A 26 -6.68 1.83 -8.37
C HIS A 26 -7.15 1.76 -9.81
N GLY A 27 -8.43 2.06 -10.06
CA GLY A 27 -8.98 2.12 -11.41
C GLY A 27 -9.59 3.47 -11.69
N ILE A 28 -9.20 4.07 -12.81
CA ILE A 28 -9.80 5.28 -13.37
C ILE A 28 -10.59 4.90 -14.61
N LYS A 29 -11.90 5.17 -14.61
CA LYS A 29 -12.78 5.02 -15.77
C LYS A 29 -13.04 6.40 -16.37
N SER A 30 -12.30 6.73 -17.43
CA SER A 30 -12.46 7.92 -18.27
C SER A 30 -12.45 7.52 -19.75
N ASP A 31 -13.24 8.19 -20.58
CA ASP A 31 -13.38 7.92 -22.03
C ASP A 31 -12.08 8.09 -22.85
N PHE A 32 -11.02 8.67 -22.24
CA PHE A 32 -9.74 8.95 -22.91
C PHE A 32 -8.51 8.39 -22.16
N TYR A 33 -8.68 7.91 -20.91
CA TYR A 33 -7.55 7.61 -20.03
C TYR A 33 -7.89 6.53 -18.98
N ALA A 34 -7.53 5.28 -19.25
CA ALA A 34 -7.51 4.22 -18.24
C ALA A 34 -6.14 4.20 -17.55
N GLU A 35 -6.09 4.46 -16.25
CA GLU A 35 -4.93 4.13 -15.40
C GLU A 35 -5.36 3.01 -14.46
N ASN A 36 -4.63 1.90 -14.51
CA ASN A 36 -4.77 0.81 -13.54
C ASN A 36 -3.44 0.70 -12.80
N LYS A 37 -3.47 1.04 -11.51
CA LYS A 37 -2.33 0.86 -10.61
C LYS A 37 -2.60 -0.33 -9.72
N PHE A 38 -1.56 -1.09 -9.44
CA PHE A 38 -1.62 -2.22 -8.53
C PHE A 38 -0.47 -2.13 -7.55
N SER A 39 -0.81 -2.06 -6.26
CA SER A 39 0.16 -2.05 -5.18
C SER A 39 0.03 -3.32 -4.36
N PHE A 40 1.14 -3.82 -3.86
CA PHE A 40 1.14 -4.89 -2.87
C PHE A 40 2.33 -4.77 -1.94
N GLY A 41 2.20 -5.35 -0.76
CA GLY A 41 3.28 -5.34 0.21
C GLY A 41 3.02 -6.22 1.41
N LEU A 42 4.04 -6.29 2.24
CA LEU A 42 4.14 -7.13 3.42
C LEU A 42 4.70 -6.29 4.57
N ALA A 43 4.24 -6.57 5.79
CA ALA A 43 4.83 -6.01 6.99
C ALA A 43 5.01 -7.09 8.06
N HIS A 44 6.10 -6.96 8.82
CA HIS A 44 6.45 -7.85 9.91
C HIS A 44 6.71 -7.07 11.20
N LEU A 45 6.04 -7.47 12.28
CA LEU A 45 6.18 -6.94 13.62
C LEU A 45 7.26 -7.76 14.37
N PHE A 46 8.45 -7.19 14.55
CA PHE A 46 9.56 -7.82 15.27
C PHE A 46 9.41 -7.76 16.80
N SER A 47 8.72 -6.74 17.28
CA SER A 47 8.29 -6.58 18.67
C SER A 47 7.05 -5.70 18.69
N ASP A 48 6.34 -5.63 19.81
CA ASP A 48 5.13 -4.78 19.96
C ASP A 48 5.34 -3.32 19.53
N ASN A 49 6.60 -2.87 19.50
CA ASN A 49 6.97 -1.53 19.11
C ASN A 49 7.77 -1.45 17.80
N LEU A 50 8.25 -2.53 17.19
CA LEU A 50 9.11 -2.48 16.01
C LEU A 50 8.48 -3.22 14.82
N GLN A 51 8.27 -2.51 13.71
CA GLN A 51 7.74 -3.07 12.47
C GLN A 51 8.66 -2.72 11.29
N ILE A 52 8.83 -3.66 10.37
CA ILE A 52 9.38 -3.41 9.03
C ILE A 52 8.30 -3.66 7.98
N ASP A 53 8.36 -2.94 6.88
CA ASP A 53 7.50 -3.16 5.74
C ASP A 53 8.25 -3.04 4.41
N LEU A 54 7.75 -3.77 3.43
CA LEU A 54 8.22 -3.74 2.04
C LEU A 54 6.99 -3.75 1.14
N GLY A 55 6.97 -2.90 0.12
CA GLY A 55 5.91 -2.90 -0.87
C GLY A 55 6.37 -2.41 -2.23
N THR A 56 5.55 -2.65 -3.25
CA THR A 56 5.79 -2.15 -4.59
C THR A 56 4.48 -1.77 -5.27
N THR A 57 4.57 -0.84 -6.22
CA THR A 57 3.44 -0.41 -7.05
C THR A 57 3.82 -0.54 -8.51
N LEU A 58 2.94 -1.20 -9.27
CA LEU A 58 3.02 -1.43 -10.70
C LEU A 58 1.96 -0.56 -11.40
N ASN A 59 2.36 0.07 -12.50
CA ASN A 59 1.46 0.86 -13.35
C ASN A 59 1.27 0.16 -14.69
N PHE A 60 0.05 -0.28 -15.00
CA PHE A 60 -0.27 -0.99 -16.24
C PHE A 60 -0.71 -0.01 -17.34
N LYS A 61 0.17 0.92 -17.76
CA LYS A 61 -0.08 1.86 -18.87
C LYS A 61 1.06 1.87 -19.90
N ASP A 62 0.71 2.08 -21.17
CA ASP A 62 1.59 2.08 -22.35
C ASP A 62 2.60 3.27 -22.44
N THR A 63 2.84 4.03 -21.36
CA THR A 63 3.81 5.15 -21.34
C THR A 63 4.19 5.50 -19.89
N PRO A 64 5.44 5.93 -19.64
CA PRO A 64 6.52 5.05 -19.15
C PRO A 64 6.18 4.32 -17.83
N GLN A 65 6.70 3.09 -17.68
CA GLN A 65 6.54 2.27 -16.46
C GLN A 65 7.29 2.86 -15.28
N ILE A 66 6.57 3.57 -14.42
CA ILE A 66 7.11 3.98 -13.13
C ILE A 66 6.78 2.88 -12.12
N ASN A 67 7.76 2.02 -11.85
CA ASN A 67 7.67 1.01 -10.79
C ASN A 67 8.43 1.52 -9.57
N TYR A 68 7.77 1.56 -8.42
CA TYR A 68 8.39 1.98 -7.17
C TYR A 68 8.50 0.78 -6.22
N ILE A 69 9.60 0.71 -5.49
CA ILE A 69 9.79 -0.20 -4.36
C ILE A 69 9.93 0.68 -3.11
N ASN A 70 9.20 0.33 -2.06
CA ASN A 70 9.17 1.03 -0.79
C ASN A 70 9.68 0.11 0.31
N LEU A 71 10.57 0.61 1.15
CA LEU A 71 11.08 -0.05 2.35
C LEU A 71 10.81 0.87 3.54
N GLY A 72 10.15 0.36 4.58
CA GLY A 72 9.74 1.11 5.75
C GLY A 72 10.21 0.46 7.05
N LEU A 73 10.55 1.30 8.03
CA LEU A 73 10.84 0.90 9.40
C LEU A 73 10.05 1.81 10.34
N SER A 74 9.29 1.22 11.26
CA SER A 74 8.45 1.93 12.21
C SER A 74 8.78 1.51 13.64
N TYR A 75 8.94 2.48 14.55
CA TYR A 75 9.09 2.24 15.98
C TYR A 75 8.06 3.01 16.80
N ARG A 76 7.31 2.33 17.67
CA ARG A 76 6.30 2.93 18.55
C ARG A 76 6.94 3.42 19.85
N LEU A 77 6.84 4.72 20.10
CA LEU A 77 7.28 5.35 21.35
C LEU A 77 6.08 5.49 22.29
N ASN A 78 6.11 4.76 23.41
CA ASN A 78 5.15 4.96 24.49
C ASN A 78 5.69 6.05 25.43
N LEU A 79 5.26 7.30 25.20
CA LEU A 79 5.69 8.46 26.00
C LEU A 79 4.88 8.65 27.28
N TYR A 80 4.05 7.66 27.64
CA TYR A 80 3.27 7.71 28.87
C TYR A 80 4.05 7.06 30.01
N SER A 81 4.50 7.89 30.94
CA SER A 81 5.01 7.48 32.25
C SER A 81 3.96 7.90 33.25
N ASP A 82 3.25 6.95 33.86
CA ASP A 82 2.50 7.25 35.08
C ASP A 82 3.50 7.76 36.13
N LYS A 83 3.15 8.89 36.73
CA LYS A 83 3.77 9.41 37.96
C LYS A 83 2.88 9.04 39.14
#